data_AF-A0A0M9EQ39-F1
#
_entry.id   AF-A0A0M9EQ39-F1
#
_cell.length_a   1.000
_cell.length_b   1.000
_cell.length_c   1.000
_cell.angle_alpha   90.00
_cell.angle_beta   90.00
_cell.angle_gamma   90.00
#
_symmetry.space_group_name_H-M   'P 1'
#
loop_
_entity.id
_entity.type
_entity.pdbx_description
1 polymer ?
#
loop_
_entity_poly.entity_id
_entity_poly.type
_entity_poly.pdbx_seq_one_letter_code
_entity_poly.pdbx_strand_id
1 'polypeptide(L)'
;MLIDRDAFISYYEIIEGTGLSCHRSTIRRWLIREGIQHRHALRRPFLSEKNAGIRKNFCDRYRHEDEAFWYSWWFSDECSIDRTDSDYTKWSFYRPGERLHRKKRY
;
A
#
# COMPACT_ATOMS: atom_id res chain seq x y z
N MET A 1 17.48 -15.04 -1.84
CA MET A 1 16.98 -14.71 -3.19
C MET A 1 17.10 -13.20 -3.42
N LEU A 2 17.24 -12.70 -4.66
CA LEU A 2 17.36 -11.23 -4.91
C LEU A 2 16.17 -10.45 -4.33
N ILE A 3 14.97 -11.05 -4.41
CA ILE A 3 13.72 -10.50 -3.88
C ILE A 3 13.69 -10.40 -2.35
N ASP A 4 14.44 -11.25 -1.64
CA ASP A 4 14.51 -11.17 -0.16
C ASP A 4 15.33 -9.95 0.30
N ARG A 5 16.21 -9.46 -0.56
CA ARG A 5 17.08 -8.30 -0.29
C ARG A 5 16.41 -7.00 -0.69
N ASP A 6 15.57 -7.03 -1.71
CA ASP A 6 14.81 -5.88 -2.19
C ASP A 6 13.40 -6.30 -2.64
N ALA A 7 12.41 -5.91 -1.84
CA ALA A 7 11.00 -6.18 -2.11
C ALA A 7 10.42 -5.35 -3.27
N PHE A 8 11.15 -4.33 -3.75
CA PHE A 8 10.75 -3.44 -4.83
C PHE A 8 11.45 -3.73 -6.16
N ILE A 9 12.28 -4.78 -6.20
CA ILE A 9 13.04 -5.15 -7.40
C ILE A 9 12.11 -5.40 -8.60
N SER A 10 12.47 -4.79 -9.74
CA SER A 10 11.74 -4.94 -10.99
C SER A 10 12.11 -6.25 -11.70
N TYR A 11 11.25 -6.68 -12.62
CA TYR A 11 11.55 -7.84 -13.47
C TYR A 11 12.83 -7.66 -14.30
N TYR A 12 13.17 -6.43 -14.70
CA TYR A 12 14.38 -6.15 -15.47
C TYR A 12 15.63 -6.31 -14.61
N GLU A 13 15.61 -5.80 -13.38
CA GLU A 13 16.72 -5.94 -12.43
C GLU A 13 16.91 -7.41 -12.02
N ILE A 14 15.83 -8.21 -11.93
CA ILE A 14 15.93 -9.66 -11.74
C ILE A 14 16.66 -10.30 -12.93
N ILE A 15 16.30 -9.96 -14.18
CA ILE A 15 16.94 -10.49 -15.40
C ILE A 15 18.44 -10.17 -15.39
N GLU A 16 18.77 -8.90 -15.19
CA GLU A 16 20.14 -8.39 -15.20
C GLU A 16 20.97 -9.01 -14.07
N GLY A 17 20.47 -9.00 -12.84
CA GLY A 17 21.16 -9.52 -11.66
C GLY A 17 21.34 -11.05 -11.64
N THR A 18 20.60 -11.78 -12.47
CA THR A 18 20.74 -13.25 -12.61
C THR A 18 21.46 -13.69 -13.88
N GLY A 19 21.69 -12.77 -14.82
CA GLY A 19 22.26 -13.10 -16.14
C GLY A 19 21.36 -13.98 -17.01
N LEU A 20 20.07 -14.08 -16.68
CA LEU A 20 19.14 -14.95 -17.40
C LEU A 20 18.63 -14.27 -18.68
N SER A 21 18.86 -14.87 -19.84
CA SER A 21 18.20 -14.45 -21.09
C SER A 21 16.80 -15.04 -21.17
N CYS A 22 15.83 -14.43 -20.48
CA CYS A 22 14.44 -14.87 -20.53
C CYS A 22 13.44 -13.72 -20.54
N HIS A 23 12.27 -13.96 -21.15
CA HIS A 23 11.21 -12.98 -21.19
C HIS A 23 10.57 -12.77 -19.82
N ARG A 24 10.10 -11.55 -19.53
CA ARG A 24 9.41 -11.16 -18.28
C ARG A 24 8.28 -12.13 -17.87
N SER A 25 7.55 -12.67 -18.84
CA SER A 25 6.45 -13.62 -18.58
C SER A 25 6.92 -14.93 -17.97
N THR A 26 8.16 -15.36 -18.25
CA THR A 26 8.76 -16.56 -17.66
C THR A 26 9.09 -16.34 -16.19
N ILE A 27 9.69 -15.20 -15.85
CA ILE A 27 9.98 -14.82 -14.46
C ILE A 27 8.68 -14.69 -13.67
N ARG A 28 7.67 -14.01 -14.22
CA ARG A 28 6.36 -13.88 -13.58
C ARG A 28 5.74 -15.25 -13.27
N ARG A 29 5.76 -16.20 -14.22
CA ARG A 29 5.23 -17.56 -14.00
C ARG A 29 6.00 -18.30 -12.92
N TRP A 30 7.32 -18.18 -12.94
CA TRP A 30 8.18 -18.79 -11.91
C TRP A 30 7.87 -18.22 -10.53
N LEU A 31 7.82 -16.90 -10.36
CA LEU A 31 7.48 -16.25 -9.09
C LEU A 31 6.12 -16.68 -8.54
N ILE A 32 5.10 -16.74 -9.41
CA ILE A 32 3.76 -17.20 -9.01
C ILE A 32 3.81 -18.66 -8.52
N ARG A 33 4.60 -19.52 -9.18
CA ARG A 33 4.78 -20.92 -8.77
C ARG A 33 5.47 -21.05 -7.42
N GLU A 34 6.42 -20.16 -7.12
CA GLU A 34 7.09 -20.08 -5.81
C GLU A 34 6.23 -19.33 -4.75
N GLY A 35 4.99 -18.94 -5.06
CA GLY A 35 4.09 -18.25 -4.14
C GLY A 35 4.35 -16.76 -3.97
N ILE A 36 5.23 -16.18 -4.78
CA ILE A 36 5.62 -14.77 -4.72
C ILE A 36 4.77 -13.96 -5.69
N GLN A 37 4.01 -13.00 -5.16
CA GLN A 37 3.16 -12.12 -5.94
C GLN A 37 3.46 -10.65 -5.64
N HIS A 38 3.43 -9.82 -6.69
CA HIS A 38 3.43 -8.38 -6.53
C HIS A 38 2.12 -7.93 -5.87
N ARG A 39 2.22 -7.05 -4.87
CA ARG A 39 1.10 -6.36 -4.24
C ARG A 39 1.40 -4.86 -4.22
N HIS A 40 0.36 -4.04 -4.26
CA HIS A 40 0.55 -2.60 -4.05
C HIS A 40 1.09 -2.36 -2.64
N ALA A 41 2.16 -1.56 -2.55
CA ALA A 41 2.67 -1.10 -1.27
C ALA A 41 1.59 -0.27 -0.56
N LEU A 42 1.41 -0.54 0.74
CA LEU A 42 0.49 0.24 1.57
C LEU A 42 1.03 1.66 1.72
N ARG A 43 0.17 2.67 1.49
CA ARG A 43 0.51 4.06 1.78
C ARG A 43 0.42 4.24 3.30
N ARG A 44 1.57 4.20 3.97
CA ARG A 44 1.68 4.45 5.42
C ARG A 44 2.24 5.86 5.62
N PRO A 45 1.77 6.59 6.65
CA PRO A 45 2.42 7.84 7.01
C PRO A 45 3.88 7.55 7.37
N PHE A 46 4.78 8.44 6.93
CA PHE A 46 6.19 8.32 7.29
C PHE A 46 6.35 8.43 8.81
N LEU A 47 7.00 7.45 9.41
CA LEU A 47 7.21 7.40 10.84
C LEU A 47 8.69 7.63 11.13
N SER A 48 9.02 8.85 11.54
CA SER A 48 10.37 9.16 12.03
C SER A 48 10.68 8.37 13.30
N GLU A 49 11.96 8.14 13.59
CA GLU A 49 12.39 7.43 14.81
C GLU A 49 11.82 8.10 16.07
N LYS A 50 11.80 9.44 16.10
CA LYS A 50 11.19 10.22 17.18
C LYS A 50 9.71 9.89 17.37
N ASN A 51 8.92 9.92 16.28
CA ASN A 51 7.49 9.64 16.35
C ASN A 51 7.22 8.17 16.67
N ALA A 52 8.07 7.25 16.18
CA ALA A 52 8.02 5.84 16.55
C ALA A 52 8.23 5.63 18.05
N GLY A 53 9.23 6.30 18.63
CA GLY A 53 9.52 6.26 20.07
C GLY A 53 8.36 6.77 20.92
N ILE A 54 7.75 7.90 20.53
CA ILE A 54 6.57 8.45 21.23
C ILE A 54 5.40 7.46 21.20
N ARG A 55 5.11 6.88 20.03
CA ARG A 55 4.04 5.88 19.90
C ARG A 55 4.31 4.64 20.74
N LYS A 56 5.55 4.13 20.70
CA LYS A 56 5.95 2.96 21.49
C LYS A 56 5.80 3.22 22.98
N ASN A 57 6.28 4.36 23.48
CA ASN A 57 6.17 4.73 24.89
C ASN A 57 4.73 4.88 25.35
N PHE A 58 3.85 5.45 24.51
CA PHE A 58 2.41 5.52 24.79
C PHE A 58 1.80 4.12 24.90
N CYS A 59 2.09 3.24 23.94
CA CYS A 59 1.60 1.86 23.95
C CYS A 59 2.12 1.10 25.18
N ASP A 60 3.41 1.17 25.49
CA ASP A 60 4.00 0.48 26.63
C ASP A 60 3.42 0.98 27.96
N ARG A 61 3.13 2.28 28.07
CA ARG A 61 2.54 2.87 29.27
C ARG A 61 1.16 2.33 29.57
N TYR A 62 0.30 2.18 28.56
CA TYR A 62 -1.11 1.85 28.75
C TYR A 62 -1.48 0.42 28.30
N ARG A 63 -0.50 -0.43 27.97
CA ARG A 63 -0.71 -1.78 27.44
C ARG A 63 -1.53 -2.69 28.36
N HIS A 64 -1.45 -2.45 29.67
CA HIS A 64 -2.05 -3.30 30.70
C HIS A 64 -3.30 -2.67 31.33
N GLU A 65 -3.72 -1.50 30.85
CA GLU A 65 -4.97 -0.89 31.29
C GLU A 65 -6.16 -1.70 30.81
N ASP A 66 -7.20 -1.75 31.64
CA ASP A 66 -8.43 -2.46 31.35
C ASP A 66 -9.42 -1.61 30.54
N GLU A 67 -10.54 -2.21 30.17
CA GLU A 67 -11.59 -1.52 29.39
C GLU A 67 -12.19 -0.35 30.16
N ALA A 68 -12.30 -0.44 31.48
CA ALA A 68 -12.85 0.61 32.33
C ALA A 68 -12.02 1.90 32.25
N PHE A 69 -10.70 1.78 32.21
CA PHE A 69 -9.81 2.91 31.95
C PHE A 69 -10.11 3.60 30.62
N TRP A 70 -10.31 2.85 29.54
CA TRP A 70 -10.58 3.42 28.22
C TRP A 70 -11.97 4.04 28.11
N TYR A 71 -12.96 3.56 28.86
CA TYR A 71 -14.30 4.15 28.90
C TYR A 71 -14.32 5.56 29.50
N SER A 72 -13.33 5.93 30.31
CA SER A 72 -13.24 7.30 30.84
C SER A 72 -12.64 8.30 29.85
N TRP A 73 -12.17 7.86 28.68
CA TRP A 73 -11.53 8.72 27.68
C TRP A 73 -12.53 9.21 26.65
N TRP A 74 -12.48 10.51 26.34
CA TRP A 74 -13.21 11.09 25.22
C TRP A 74 -12.24 11.38 24.07
N PHE A 75 -12.40 10.67 22.96
CA PHE A 75 -11.60 10.88 21.76
C PHE A 75 -12.30 11.86 20.82
N SER A 76 -11.52 12.77 20.23
CA SER A 76 -11.99 13.72 19.23
C SER A 76 -10.99 13.84 18.10
N ASP A 77 -11.48 13.98 16.87
CA ASP A 77 -10.69 14.27 15.67
C ASP A 77 -11.55 15.06 14.68
N GLU A 78 -10.91 15.76 13.75
CA GLU A 78 -11.58 16.46 12.66
C GLU A 78 -11.44 15.68 11.36
N CYS A 79 -12.49 15.66 10.53
CA CYS A 79 -12.41 15.06 9.20
C CYS A 79 -13.00 15.99 8.14
N SER A 80 -12.43 15.93 6.94
CA SER A 80 -12.99 16.60 5.77
C SER A 80 -14.01 15.70 5.09
N ILE A 81 -15.22 16.23 4.86
CA ILE A 81 -16.29 15.56 4.13
C ILE A 81 -16.43 16.24 2.77
N ASP A 82 -15.98 15.58 1.70
CA ASP A 82 -16.19 16.09 0.34
C ASP A 82 -17.66 15.87 -0.07
N ARG A 83 -18.32 16.95 -0.49
CA ARG A 83 -19.71 16.95 -0.99
C ARG A 83 -19.78 16.72 -2.51
N THR A 84 -18.63 16.61 -3.17
CA THR A 84 -18.51 16.50 -4.61
C THR A 84 -17.89 15.15 -5.00
N ASP A 85 -18.12 14.76 -6.25
CA ASP A 85 -17.57 13.55 -6.88
C ASP A 85 -16.08 13.71 -7.28
N SER A 86 -15.35 14.64 -6.63
CA SER A 86 -14.19 15.30 -7.24
C SER A 86 -12.94 14.44 -7.31
N ASP A 87 -12.81 13.42 -6.46
CA ASP A 87 -11.57 12.66 -6.32
C ASP A 87 -11.71 11.13 -6.35
N TYR A 88 -12.89 10.62 -6.70
CA TYR A 88 -13.09 9.18 -6.88
C TYR A 88 -12.75 8.74 -8.30
N THR A 89 -12.02 7.63 -8.41
CA THR A 89 -11.88 6.92 -9.69
C THR A 89 -13.26 6.44 -10.12
N LYS A 90 -13.83 7.06 -11.15
CA LYS A 90 -15.10 6.62 -11.75
C LYS A 90 -14.87 5.33 -12.51
N TRP A 91 -15.46 4.24 -12.00
CA TRP A 91 -15.48 2.96 -12.70
C TRP A 91 -16.53 3.01 -13.81
N SER A 92 -16.14 2.60 -15.02
CA SER A 92 -17.05 2.43 -16.15
C SER A 92 -16.80 1.07 -16.80
N PHE A 93 -17.86 0.48 -17.33
CA PHE A 93 -17.77 -0.73 -18.15
C PHE A 93 -17.56 -0.31 -19.61
N TYR A 94 -16.54 -0.84 -20.27
CA TYR A 94 -16.24 -0.58 -21.67
C TYR A 94 -15.58 -1.80 -22.34
N ARG A 95 -15.73 -1.95 -23.66
CA ARG A 95 -15.05 -3.02 -24.41
C ARG A 95 -13.58 -2.67 -24.66
N PRO A 96 -12.66 -3.64 -24.78
CA PRO A 96 -11.25 -3.35 -25.09
C PRO A 96 -11.11 -2.43 -26.32
N GLY A 97 -10.55 -1.24 -26.14
CA GLY A 97 -10.40 -0.21 -27.18
C GLY A 97 -11.33 0.99 -27.04
N GLU A 98 -12.42 0.90 -26.27
CA GLU A 98 -13.39 1.98 -26.07
C GLU A 98 -13.03 2.81 -24.83
N ARG A 99 -12.09 3.75 -24.92
CA ARG A 99 -11.83 4.67 -23.79
C ARG A 99 -12.86 5.79 -23.76
N LEU A 100 -13.70 5.80 -22.73
CA LEU A 100 -14.53 6.97 -22.40
C LEU A 100 -13.61 8.12 -21.96
N HIS A 101 -13.60 9.21 -22.73
CA HIS A 101 -12.91 10.42 -22.32
C HIS A 101 -13.57 10.99 -21.06
N ARG A 102 -12.76 11.26 -20.03
CA ARG A 102 -13.21 11.94 -18.82
C ARG A 102 -13.72 13.33 -19.20
N LYS A 103 -15.03 13.53 -19.29
CA LYS A 103 -15.60 14.88 -19.38
C LYS A 103 -15.26 15.60 -18.08
N LYS A 104 -14.38 16.61 -18.14
CA LYS A 104 -14.22 17.56 -17.04
C LYS A 104 -15.57 18.26 -16.89
N ARG A 105 -16.26 18.04 -15.77
CA ARG A 105 -17.34 18.94 -15.36
C ARG A 105 -16.67 20.16 -14.73
N TYR A 106 -17.04 21.34 -15.22
CA TYR A 106 -16.66 22.64 -14.67
C TYR A 106 -17.42 22.89 -13.37
#